data_AF-A0A6P2FI36-F1
#
_entry.id   AF-A0A6P2FI36-F1
#
_cell.length_a   1.000
_cell.length_b   1.000
_cell.length_c   1.000
_cell.angle_alpha   90.00
_cell.angle_beta   90.00
_cell.angle_gamma   90.00
#
_symmetry.space_group_name_H-M   'P 1'
#
loop_
_entity.id
_entity.type
_entity.pdbx_description
1 polymer ?
#
loop_
_entity_poly.entity_id
_entity_poly.type
_entity_poly.pdbx_seq_one_letter_code
_entity_poly.pdbx_strand_id
1 'polypeptide(L)'
;MDKPCGKAVLCAGAAAAALMSMSFAWAHEPGRMTGGGSFFCPYYGGYQRVTHGFELHCGTGGAFEGADPAEPNNLEINFSGGDNFHLTTLTKGLCSDDLAIDQKPPVAPFDTFVGEGTGTFNGQPATISFTFVDAGEPGTSDTARVLITAGSTVLDCDDAAAPLTFGNHQAHKLTGGSK
;
A
#
# COMPACT_ATOMS: atom_id res chain seq x y z
N MET A 1 -33.51 66.84 -35.17
CA MET A 1 -32.08 67.22 -35.32
C MET A 1 -31.37 66.62 -34.13
N ASP A 2 -31.16 65.32 -34.26
CA ASP A 2 -31.01 64.40 -33.15
C ASP A 2 -29.53 64.17 -32.86
N LYS A 3 -29.21 64.22 -31.56
CA LYS A 3 -27.89 63.99 -30.98
C LYS A 3 -27.46 62.51 -31.13
N PRO A 4 -26.16 62.24 -31.33
CA PRO A 4 -25.62 60.88 -31.36
C PRO A 4 -25.14 60.43 -29.96
N CYS A 5 -25.42 59.17 -29.61
CA CYS A 5 -24.79 58.37 -28.55
C CYS A 5 -25.26 56.93 -28.77
N GLY A 6 -24.47 55.86 -28.68
CA GLY A 6 -23.06 55.68 -28.37
C GLY A 6 -22.76 54.18 -28.44
N LYS A 7 -21.48 53.89 -28.68
CA LYS A 7 -20.72 52.63 -28.56
C LYS A 7 -21.29 51.59 -27.57
N ALA A 8 -21.25 50.32 -27.95
CA ALA A 8 -20.30 49.33 -27.43
C ALA A 8 -20.79 47.91 -27.76
N VAL A 9 -20.08 47.21 -28.64
CA VAL A 9 -20.24 45.76 -28.84
C VAL A 9 -19.60 45.09 -27.63
N LEU A 10 -20.42 44.50 -26.77
CA LEU A 10 -19.96 43.60 -25.70
C LEU A 10 -19.72 42.23 -26.33
N CYS A 11 -18.45 41.89 -26.58
CA CYS A 11 -18.05 40.50 -26.83
C CYS A 11 -18.23 39.72 -25.52
N ALA A 12 -19.22 38.83 -25.49
CA ALA A 12 -19.36 37.85 -24.43
C ALA A 12 -18.22 36.83 -24.55
N GLY A 13 -17.13 37.05 -23.81
CA GLY A 13 -16.13 36.02 -23.57
C GLY A 13 -16.74 34.95 -22.68
N ALA A 14 -16.96 33.76 -23.22
CA ALA A 14 -17.29 32.60 -22.42
C ALA A 14 -16.13 32.32 -21.46
N ALA A 15 -16.33 32.60 -20.17
CA ALA A 15 -15.45 32.09 -19.13
C ALA A 15 -15.64 30.58 -19.08
N ALA A 16 -14.76 29.84 -19.77
CA ALA A 16 -14.63 28.42 -19.54
C ALA A 16 -14.12 28.25 -18.10
N ALA A 17 -15.03 27.94 -17.19
CA ALA A 17 -14.65 27.44 -15.88
C ALA A 17 -13.94 26.11 -16.12
N ALA A 18 -12.61 26.13 -16.13
CA ALA A 18 -11.80 24.93 -16.07
C ALA A 18 -12.13 24.28 -14.73
N LEU A 19 -12.99 23.26 -14.77
CA LEU A 19 -13.07 22.26 -13.72
C LEU A 19 -11.69 21.63 -13.64
N MET A 20 -10.83 22.14 -12.77
CA MET A 20 -9.68 21.38 -12.29
C MET A 20 -10.26 20.14 -11.62
N SER A 21 -10.26 19.03 -12.35
CA SER A 21 -10.37 17.72 -11.72
C SER A 21 -9.21 17.64 -10.73
N MET A 22 -9.50 17.85 -9.44
CA MET A 22 -8.58 17.45 -8.40
C MET A 22 -8.53 15.93 -8.48
N SER A 23 -7.54 15.43 -9.20
CA SER A 23 -7.17 14.03 -9.13
C SER A 23 -6.88 13.76 -7.65
N PHE A 24 -7.70 12.91 -7.02
CA PHE A 24 -7.42 12.37 -5.69
C PHE A 24 -6.23 11.43 -5.85
N ALA A 25 -5.07 12.06 -5.95
CA ALA A 25 -3.77 11.45 -5.82
C ALA A 25 -3.75 10.68 -4.51
N TRP A 26 -3.56 9.36 -4.58
CA TRP A 26 -3.18 8.55 -3.44
C TRP A 26 -1.80 9.03 -3.04
N ALA A 27 -1.76 10.05 -2.19
CA ALA A 27 -0.52 10.70 -1.83
C ALA A 27 0.29 9.69 -1.02
N HIS A 28 1.53 9.48 -1.46
CA HIS A 28 2.47 8.69 -0.69
C HIS A 28 2.74 9.35 0.67
N GLU A 29 2.52 8.61 1.75
CA GLU A 29 2.73 9.08 3.12
C GLU A 29 4.01 8.52 3.75
N PRO A 30 4.76 9.33 4.53
CA PRO A 30 5.94 8.85 5.22
C PRO A 30 5.55 8.03 6.46
N GLY A 31 6.30 6.97 6.72
CA GLY A 31 6.05 6.12 7.88
C GLY A 31 6.71 4.76 7.82
N ARG A 32 6.22 3.86 8.66
CA ARG A 32 6.55 2.43 8.60
C ARG A 32 5.34 1.61 9.03
N MET A 33 5.24 0.37 8.56
CA MET A 33 4.24 -0.58 9.01
C MET A 33 4.97 -1.77 9.65
N THR A 34 4.45 -2.24 10.76
CA THR A 34 4.94 -3.46 11.44
C THR A 34 3.79 -4.43 11.61
N GLY A 35 4.10 -5.70 11.74
CA GLY A 35 3.08 -6.65 12.17
C GLY A 35 3.40 -8.06 11.78
N GLY A 36 2.34 -8.85 11.72
CA GLY A 36 2.40 -10.24 11.33
C GLY A 36 1.11 -10.93 11.69
N GLY A 37 1.06 -12.21 11.39
CA GLY A 37 -0.15 -12.97 11.64
C GLY A 37 -0.27 -14.19 10.76
N SER A 38 -1.51 -14.56 10.49
CA SER A 38 -1.83 -15.58 9.52
C SER A 38 -3.16 -15.35 8.86
N PHE A 39 -3.24 -15.74 7.59
CA PHE A 39 -4.43 -15.69 6.76
C PHE A 39 -4.48 -16.96 5.90
N PHE A 40 -5.60 -17.17 5.21
CA PHE A 40 -5.82 -18.34 4.37
C PHE A 40 -5.90 -17.92 2.91
N CYS A 41 -5.01 -18.48 2.10
CA CYS A 41 -5.00 -18.26 0.66
C CYS A 41 -5.65 -19.43 -0.07
N PRO A 42 -6.35 -19.18 -1.19
CA PRO A 42 -6.79 -20.24 -2.09
C PRO A 42 -5.60 -21.12 -2.52
N TYR A 43 -5.79 -22.43 -2.47
CA TYR A 43 -4.81 -23.42 -2.95
C TYR A 43 -5.55 -24.65 -3.47
N TYR A 44 -4.96 -25.40 -4.39
CA TYR A 44 -5.61 -26.55 -5.07
C TYR A 44 -6.48 -27.40 -4.12
N GLY A 45 -7.80 -27.34 -4.30
CA GLY A 45 -8.77 -28.13 -3.53
C GLY A 45 -9.14 -27.58 -2.15
N GLY A 46 -8.73 -26.36 -1.78
CA GLY A 46 -9.10 -25.72 -0.53
C GLY A 46 -8.37 -24.42 -0.25
N TYR A 47 -7.86 -24.30 0.97
CA TYR A 47 -7.11 -23.14 1.44
C TYR A 47 -5.84 -23.59 2.15
N GLN A 48 -4.76 -22.85 1.93
CA GLN A 48 -3.52 -23.02 2.68
C GLN A 48 -3.36 -21.91 3.71
N ARG A 49 -2.82 -22.25 4.88
CA ARG A 49 -2.44 -21.24 5.87
C ARG A 49 -1.13 -20.59 5.46
N VAL A 50 -1.14 -19.27 5.40
CA VAL A 50 0.03 -18.42 5.21
C VAL A 50 0.27 -17.66 6.51
N THR A 51 1.52 -17.54 6.93
CA THR A 51 1.93 -16.75 8.08
C THR A 51 3.00 -15.77 7.68
N HIS A 52 3.05 -14.63 8.35
CA HIS A 52 4.02 -13.60 8.04
C HIS A 52 4.41 -12.79 9.27
N GLY A 53 5.54 -12.11 9.18
CA GLY A 53 6.01 -11.13 10.14
C GLY A 53 6.90 -10.10 9.44
N PHE A 54 6.76 -8.83 9.80
CA PHE A 54 7.43 -7.76 9.07
C PHE A 54 7.66 -6.47 9.86
N GLU A 55 8.65 -5.72 9.39
CA GLU A 55 8.87 -4.29 9.61
C GLU A 55 9.26 -3.70 8.26
N LEU A 56 8.45 -2.78 7.74
CA LEU A 56 8.60 -2.21 6.40
C LEU A 56 8.46 -0.71 6.46
N HIS A 57 9.37 0.01 5.84
CA HIS A 57 9.34 1.46 5.78
C HIS A 57 8.74 1.93 4.46
N CYS A 58 8.02 3.05 4.55
CA CYS A 58 7.53 3.74 3.37
C CYS A 58 8.72 4.24 2.54
N GLY A 59 8.49 4.36 1.23
CA GLY A 59 9.36 5.05 0.29
C GLY A 59 9.69 6.48 0.71
N THR A 60 10.66 7.05 0.03
CA THR A 60 10.97 8.49 0.10
C THR A 60 10.90 9.17 -1.28
N GLY A 61 10.69 8.38 -2.33
CA GLY A 61 10.49 8.84 -3.70
C GLY A 61 9.23 9.69 -3.87
N GLY A 62 9.07 10.27 -5.06
CA GLY A 62 7.94 11.14 -5.39
C GLY A 62 6.58 10.49 -5.10
N ALA A 63 5.55 11.35 -4.94
CA ALA A 63 4.25 11.06 -4.31
C ALA A 63 3.43 9.84 -4.83
N PHE A 64 3.88 9.14 -5.87
CA PHE A 64 3.19 8.00 -6.48
C PHE A 64 4.05 6.75 -6.67
N GLU A 65 5.35 6.86 -6.46
CA GLU A 65 6.28 5.78 -6.84
C GLU A 65 6.56 4.86 -5.66
N GLY A 66 6.55 5.37 -4.42
CA GLY A 66 6.98 4.62 -3.24
C GLY A 66 8.42 4.11 -3.35
N ALA A 67 9.23 4.75 -4.20
CA ALA A 67 10.62 4.39 -4.44
C ALA A 67 11.52 4.73 -3.24
N ASP A 68 12.72 4.15 -3.23
CA ASP A 68 13.74 4.34 -2.20
C ASP A 68 13.21 4.17 -0.75
N PRO A 69 12.68 2.98 -0.40
CA PRO A 69 12.27 2.70 0.99
C PRO A 69 13.43 2.88 1.96
N ALA A 70 13.17 3.52 3.09
CA ALA A 70 14.17 3.65 4.13
C ALA A 70 14.51 2.27 4.72
N GLU A 71 15.76 2.05 5.13
CA GLU A 71 16.15 0.83 5.84
C GLU A 71 15.99 1.01 7.37
N PRO A 72 15.78 -0.07 8.13
CA PRO A 72 15.76 -1.48 7.73
C PRO A 72 14.42 -1.97 7.15
N ASN A 73 14.44 -2.95 6.25
CA ASN A 73 13.23 -3.67 5.81
C ASN A 73 13.35 -5.17 6.04
N ASN A 74 12.34 -5.76 6.68
CA ASN A 74 12.25 -7.20 6.92
C ASN A 74 10.83 -7.71 6.65
N LEU A 75 10.71 -8.77 5.87
CA LEU A 75 9.46 -9.49 5.66
C LEU A 75 9.77 -10.97 5.52
N GLU A 76 9.09 -11.76 6.33
CA GLU A 76 9.12 -13.22 6.29
C GLU A 76 7.72 -13.74 5.97
N ILE A 77 7.62 -14.67 5.03
CA ILE A 77 6.36 -15.35 4.69
C ILE A 77 6.59 -16.86 4.70
N ASN A 78 5.78 -17.58 5.46
CA ASN A 78 5.83 -19.04 5.55
C ASN A 78 4.47 -19.63 5.19
N PHE A 79 4.46 -20.76 4.50
CA PHE A 79 3.22 -21.42 4.12
C PHE A 79 3.33 -22.95 4.13
N SER A 80 2.21 -23.60 3.82
CA SER A 80 2.05 -25.05 3.95
C SER A 80 3.08 -25.79 3.09
N GLY A 81 3.72 -26.81 3.68
CA GLY A 81 4.83 -27.54 3.05
C GLY A 81 6.21 -27.24 3.64
N GLY A 82 6.31 -26.24 4.54
CA GLY A 82 7.59 -25.78 5.08
C GLY A 82 8.30 -24.76 4.17
N ASP A 83 7.57 -24.29 3.17
CA ASP A 83 8.02 -23.30 2.21
C ASP A 83 8.09 -21.91 2.83
N ASN A 84 9.11 -21.16 2.42
CA ASN A 84 9.47 -19.88 2.99
C ASN A 84 9.91 -18.88 1.92
N PHE A 85 9.48 -17.63 2.07
CA PHE A 85 10.07 -16.48 1.41
C PHE A 85 10.62 -15.50 2.44
N HIS A 86 11.87 -15.09 2.23
CA HIS A 86 12.55 -14.06 2.99
C HIS A 86 12.89 -12.87 2.09
N LEU A 87 12.43 -11.67 2.45
CA LEU A 87 12.73 -10.45 1.73
C LEU A 87 14.19 -10.05 1.94
N THR A 88 14.92 -9.80 0.85
CA THR A 88 16.30 -9.27 0.91
C THR A 88 16.37 -7.79 0.54
N THR A 89 15.45 -7.32 -0.30
CA THR A 89 15.41 -5.92 -0.72
C THR A 89 13.98 -5.51 -1.00
N LEU A 90 13.52 -4.48 -0.29
CA LEU A 90 12.28 -3.79 -0.63
C LEU A 90 12.59 -2.76 -1.73
N THR A 91 11.99 -2.93 -2.91
CA THR A 91 12.21 -2.01 -4.03
C THR A 91 11.13 -0.93 -4.11
N LYS A 92 9.98 -1.18 -3.47
CA LYS A 92 8.85 -0.25 -3.39
C LYS A 92 8.15 -0.40 -2.05
N GLY A 93 7.83 0.73 -1.42
CA GLY A 93 7.04 0.83 -0.20
C GLY A 93 6.05 2.00 -0.33
N LEU A 94 5.04 1.85 -1.16
CA LEU A 94 4.02 2.88 -1.34
C LEU A 94 3.00 2.81 -0.20
N CYS A 95 3.03 3.82 0.68
CA CYS A 95 2.08 3.98 1.77
C CYS A 95 1.02 5.01 1.40
N SER A 96 -0.26 4.70 1.63
CA SER A 96 -1.39 5.59 1.36
C SER A 96 -2.51 5.43 2.38
N ASP A 97 -3.29 6.48 2.56
CA ASP A 97 -4.50 6.51 3.39
C ASP A 97 -5.74 6.26 2.52
N ASP A 98 -6.59 5.31 2.91
CA ASP A 98 -7.92 5.10 2.33
C ASP A 98 -8.97 5.66 3.30
N LEU A 99 -9.62 6.75 2.89
CA LEU A 99 -10.65 7.43 3.69
C LEU A 99 -11.86 6.55 4.04
N ALA A 100 -12.04 5.39 3.39
CA ALA A 100 -13.07 4.43 3.73
C ALA A 100 -12.69 3.53 4.93
N ILE A 101 -11.42 3.54 5.35
CA ILE A 101 -10.89 2.74 6.45
C ILE A 101 -10.75 3.64 7.67
N ASP A 102 -11.46 3.29 8.75
CA ASP A 102 -11.35 3.99 10.03
C ASP A 102 -10.26 3.32 10.87
N GLN A 103 -9.03 3.85 10.77
CA GLN A 103 -7.94 3.44 11.66
C GLN A 103 -8.29 3.81 13.10
N LYS A 104 -8.71 2.81 13.87
CA LYS A 104 -8.81 2.94 15.32
C LYS A 104 -7.42 3.20 15.91
N PRO A 105 -7.31 3.88 17.07
CA PRO A 105 -6.01 4.27 17.61
C PRO A 105 -5.06 3.07 17.90
N PRO A 106 -3.76 3.17 17.53
CA PRO A 106 -3.02 4.41 17.31
C PRO A 106 -3.09 4.95 15.88
N VAL A 107 -3.39 6.26 15.77
CA VAL A 107 -3.52 6.95 14.47
C VAL A 107 -2.17 7.07 13.76
N ALA A 108 -2.10 6.55 12.54
CA ALA A 108 -1.02 6.72 11.59
C ALA A 108 -1.50 7.64 10.42
N PRO A 109 -0.59 8.10 9.54
CA PRO A 109 -0.99 8.88 8.38
C PRO A 109 -1.43 8.02 7.19
N PHE A 110 -1.41 6.68 7.32
CA PHE A 110 -1.74 5.74 6.25
C PHE A 110 -2.24 4.43 6.84
N ASP A 111 -3.05 3.70 6.08
CA ASP A 111 -3.54 2.35 6.42
C ASP A 111 -3.09 1.27 5.45
N THR A 112 -2.65 1.65 4.26
CA THR A 112 -2.35 0.73 3.18
C THR A 112 -0.88 0.81 2.81
N PHE A 113 -0.21 -0.33 2.81
CA PHE A 113 1.16 -0.51 2.36
C PHE A 113 1.20 -1.41 1.14
N VAL A 114 1.57 -0.85 -0.02
CA VAL A 114 1.80 -1.60 -1.26
C VAL A 114 3.30 -1.77 -1.47
N GLY A 115 3.76 -3.02 -1.50
CA GLY A 115 5.17 -3.35 -1.59
C GLY A 115 5.53 -4.22 -2.78
N GLU A 116 6.75 -4.02 -3.27
CA GLU A 116 7.41 -4.90 -4.23
C GLU A 116 8.85 -5.11 -3.77
N GLY A 117 9.42 -6.29 -4.05
CA GLY A 117 10.79 -6.57 -3.67
C GLY A 117 11.37 -7.84 -4.23
N THR A 118 12.64 -8.05 -3.91
CA THR A 118 13.38 -9.28 -4.17
C THR A 118 13.72 -9.97 -2.86
N GLY A 119 13.89 -11.28 -2.95
CA GLY A 119 14.16 -12.12 -1.81
C GLY A 119 14.61 -13.51 -2.20
N THR A 120 14.50 -14.42 -1.24
CA THR A 120 14.76 -15.84 -1.48
C THR A 120 13.53 -16.67 -1.14
N PHE A 121 13.09 -17.51 -2.06
CA PHE A 121 12.15 -18.60 -1.83
C PHE A 121 12.94 -19.89 -1.60
N ASN A 122 12.87 -20.46 -0.39
CA ASN A 122 13.64 -21.65 -0.01
C ASN A 122 15.14 -21.55 -0.38
N GLY A 123 15.73 -20.36 -0.20
CA GLY A 123 17.12 -20.06 -0.55
C GLY A 123 17.41 -19.81 -2.04
N GLN A 124 16.41 -19.89 -2.93
CA GLN A 124 16.54 -19.54 -4.34
C GLN A 124 16.02 -18.13 -4.63
N PRO A 125 16.59 -17.38 -5.57
CA PRO A 125 16.11 -16.03 -5.90
C PRO A 125 14.63 -16.00 -6.27
N ALA A 126 13.90 -15.03 -5.72
CA ALA A 126 12.48 -14.83 -5.93
C ALA A 126 12.10 -13.36 -5.88
N THR A 127 10.92 -13.04 -6.39
CA THR A 127 10.29 -11.72 -6.30
C THR A 127 8.97 -11.82 -5.57
N ILE A 128 8.56 -10.69 -4.99
CA ILE A 128 7.29 -10.56 -4.27
C ILE A 128 6.60 -9.25 -4.64
N SER A 129 5.28 -9.29 -4.76
CA SER A 129 4.40 -8.13 -4.63
C SER A 129 3.38 -8.39 -3.52
N PHE A 130 3.04 -7.37 -2.74
CA PHE A 130 2.11 -7.52 -1.63
C PHE A 130 1.36 -6.22 -1.33
N THR A 131 0.23 -6.37 -0.65
CA THR A 131 -0.50 -5.25 -0.03
C THR A 131 -0.90 -5.65 1.38
N PHE A 132 -0.51 -4.86 2.36
CA PHE A 132 -0.95 -5.01 3.75
C PHE A 132 -1.78 -3.80 4.16
N VAL A 133 -2.89 -4.09 4.83
CA VAL A 133 -3.82 -3.07 5.33
C VAL A 133 -3.94 -3.20 6.83
N ASP A 134 -3.84 -2.08 7.53
CA ASP A 134 -4.17 -1.90 8.94
C ASP A 134 -5.54 -1.21 9.04
N ALA A 135 -6.56 -1.96 9.47
CA ALA A 135 -7.92 -1.46 9.67
C ALA A 135 -8.25 -1.25 11.16
N GLY A 136 -7.22 -1.06 11.99
CA GLY A 136 -7.29 -0.77 13.40
C GLY A 136 -7.47 -2.00 14.30
N GLU A 137 -7.33 -1.78 15.60
CA GLU A 137 -7.40 -2.83 16.60
C GLU A 137 -8.80 -3.44 16.73
N PRO A 138 -8.90 -4.77 16.95
CA PRO A 138 -7.81 -5.70 17.33
C PRO A 138 -7.16 -6.46 16.15
N GLY A 139 -7.14 -5.88 14.94
CA GLY A 139 -6.50 -6.48 13.76
C GLY A 139 -7.36 -7.50 13.00
N THR A 140 -8.60 -7.68 13.42
CA THR A 140 -9.54 -8.62 12.78
C THR A 140 -10.03 -8.15 11.41
N SER A 141 -9.84 -6.87 11.12
CA SER A 141 -10.21 -6.25 9.84
C SER A 141 -9.00 -5.99 8.96
N ASP A 142 -7.79 -6.27 9.44
CA ASP A 142 -6.56 -6.17 8.67
C ASP A 142 -6.57 -7.18 7.54
N THR A 143 -5.96 -6.83 6.43
CA THR A 143 -5.91 -7.71 5.26
C THR A 143 -4.52 -7.82 4.66
N ALA A 144 -4.31 -8.92 3.96
CA ALA A 144 -3.09 -9.19 3.21
C ALA A 144 -3.42 -9.68 1.80
N ARG A 145 -2.64 -9.20 0.83
CA ARG A 145 -2.47 -9.75 -0.52
C ARG A 145 -1.00 -10.04 -0.74
N VAL A 146 -0.68 -11.18 -1.35
CA VAL A 146 0.69 -11.61 -1.58
C VAL A 146 0.77 -12.42 -2.86
N LEU A 147 1.73 -12.09 -3.72
CA LEU A 147 2.13 -12.86 -4.89
C LEU A 147 3.64 -13.08 -4.85
N ILE A 148 4.08 -14.33 -4.91
CA ILE A 148 5.51 -14.70 -4.92
C ILE A 148 5.81 -15.48 -6.19
N THR A 149 6.89 -15.09 -6.86
CA THR A 149 7.39 -15.76 -8.07
C THR A 149 8.85 -16.20 -7.88
N ALA A 150 9.13 -17.47 -8.20
CA ALA A 150 10.46 -18.06 -8.23
C ALA A 150 10.63 -18.86 -9.54
N GLY A 151 10.82 -18.16 -10.66
CA GLY A 151 10.75 -18.73 -12.02
C GLY A 151 9.32 -19.06 -12.49
N SER A 152 8.44 -19.44 -11.57
CA SER A 152 6.98 -19.53 -11.71
C SER A 152 6.30 -19.00 -10.46
N THR A 153 4.98 -18.75 -10.52
CA THR A 153 4.19 -18.42 -9.33
C THR A 153 4.24 -19.57 -8.32
N VAL A 154 4.64 -19.27 -7.09
CA VAL A 154 4.70 -20.25 -5.97
C VAL A 154 3.69 -19.95 -4.87
N LEU A 155 3.22 -18.70 -4.79
CA LEU A 155 2.13 -18.29 -3.93
C LEU A 155 1.32 -17.21 -4.64
N ASP A 156 0.00 -17.39 -4.70
CA ASP A 156 -0.94 -16.41 -5.25
C ASP A 156 -2.11 -16.20 -4.28
N CYS A 157 -2.10 -15.05 -3.63
CA CYS A 157 -3.13 -14.56 -2.73
C CYS A 157 -3.57 -13.16 -3.16
N ASP A 158 -3.44 -12.81 -4.45
CA ASP A 158 -3.62 -11.42 -4.92
C ASP A 158 -5.04 -11.11 -5.40
N ASP A 159 -5.87 -12.11 -5.70
CA ASP A 159 -7.22 -11.91 -6.23
C ASP A 159 -8.15 -11.13 -5.27
N ALA A 160 -8.11 -11.46 -3.98
CA ALA A 160 -8.92 -10.79 -2.96
C ALA A 160 -8.11 -10.59 -1.67
N ALA A 161 -8.29 -9.42 -1.04
CA ALA A 161 -7.67 -9.11 0.23
C ALA A 161 -8.13 -10.13 1.29
N ALA A 162 -7.21 -10.94 1.78
CA ALA A 162 -7.50 -11.98 2.75
C ALA A 162 -7.46 -11.38 4.16
N PRO A 163 -8.55 -11.47 4.95
CA PRO A 163 -8.53 -10.99 6.32
C PRO A 163 -7.59 -11.83 7.19
N LEU A 164 -6.93 -11.19 8.15
CA LEU A 164 -6.14 -11.90 9.15
C LEU A 164 -7.06 -12.79 10.01
N THR A 165 -6.67 -14.05 10.16
CA THR A 165 -7.29 -14.97 11.13
C THR A 165 -6.68 -14.79 12.52
N PHE A 166 -5.39 -14.44 12.57
CA PHE A 166 -4.63 -14.14 13.79
C PHE A 166 -3.57 -13.09 13.46
N GLY A 167 -3.16 -12.31 14.46
CA GLY A 167 -2.14 -11.28 14.31
C GLY A 167 -2.70 -9.87 14.23
N ASN A 168 -1.86 -8.92 13.85
CA ASN A 168 -2.19 -7.50 13.73
C ASN A 168 -1.16 -6.82 12.82
N HIS A 169 -1.62 -5.93 11.96
CA HIS A 169 -0.82 -4.91 11.29
C HIS A 169 -0.95 -3.61 12.07
N GLN A 170 0.12 -2.82 12.10
CA GLN A 170 0.12 -1.49 12.69
C GLN A 170 0.91 -0.56 11.81
N ALA A 171 0.23 0.45 11.29
CA ALA A 171 0.87 1.59 10.67
C ALA A 171 1.43 2.52 11.75
N HIS A 172 2.55 3.16 11.44
CA HIS A 172 3.24 4.08 12.34
C HIS A 172 3.66 5.32 11.58
N LYS A 173 3.57 6.46 12.26
CA LYS A 173 4.25 7.68 11.83
C LYS A 173 5.74 7.43 11.67
N LEU A 174 6.38 8.19 10.79
CA LEU A 174 7.83 8.20 10.67
C LEU A 174 8.45 8.64 12.00
N THR A 175 9.25 7.77 12.62
CA THR A 175 9.94 8.08 13.87
C THR A 175 11.33 8.62 13.57
N GLY A 176 11.49 9.95 13.54
CA GLY A 176 12.80 10.61 13.44
C GLY A 176 12.85 11.74 12.43
N GLY A 177 12.79 12.99 12.91
CA GLY A 177 12.92 14.20 12.09
C GLY A 177 12.57 15.48 12.82
N SER A 178 12.88 15.59 14.11
CA SER A 178 12.82 16.86 14.83
C SER A 178 14.04 16.97 15.73
N LYS A 179 15.09 17.58 15.19
CA LYS A 179 15.98 18.44 15.96
C LYS A 179 15.87 19.84 15.40
#